data_AF-A0A4Q1RRA6-F1
#
_entry.id   AF-A0A4Q1RRA6-F1
#
_cell.length_a   1.000
_cell.length_b   1.000
_cell.length_c   1.000
_cell.angle_alpha   90.00
_cell.angle_beta   90.00
_cell.angle_gamma   90.00
#
_symmetry.space_group_name_H-M   'P 1'
#
loop_
_entity.id
_entity.type
_entity.pdbx_description
1 polymer ?
#
loop_
_entity_poly.entity_id
_entity_poly.type
_entity_poly.pdbx_seq_one_letter_code
_entity_poly.pdbx_strand_id
1 'polypeptide(L)'
;MRAQRETEVGAARRTLLVAAPFVAGAVAVALAFTALHDALPSKVATHFTADGTATSFSSPGSALAKHCLIFVIEFVGLLVAAFSIKHRTGGQRSLVVFCWALASATAYGFIADLQASTQSSGSQATSLPLYQLAIAVGVGVAVAAIGWVLSRRRS
;
A
#
# COMPACT_ATOMS: atom_id res chain seq x y z
N MET A 1 28.16 15.13 -22.34
CA MET A 1 26.71 15.43 -22.30
C MET A 1 25.79 14.22 -22.53
N ARG A 2 26.02 13.34 -23.52
CA ARG A 2 25.11 12.20 -23.79
C ARG A 2 24.99 11.18 -22.64
N ALA A 3 26.11 10.82 -22.01
CA ALA A 3 26.16 9.84 -20.92
C ALA A 3 25.39 10.27 -19.64
N GLN A 4 25.42 11.56 -19.29
CA GLN A 4 24.65 12.07 -18.14
C GLN A 4 23.13 11.99 -18.38
N ARG A 5 22.69 12.23 -19.62
CA ARG A 5 21.28 12.16 -20.00
C ARG A 5 20.73 10.74 -19.90
N GLU A 6 21.52 9.74 -20.27
CA GLU A 6 21.14 8.33 -20.18
C GLU A 6 21.00 7.86 -18.72
N THR A 7 21.87 8.35 -17.82
CA THR A 7 21.77 8.05 -16.39
C THR A 7 20.54 8.68 -15.73
N GLU A 8 20.21 9.92 -16.09
CA GLU A 8 19.03 10.62 -15.57
C GLU A 8 17.71 9.96 -16.01
N VAL A 9 17.61 9.58 -17.29
CA VAL A 9 16.44 8.89 -17.83
C VAL A 9 16.27 7.50 -17.18
N GLY A 10 17.37 6.80 -16.91
CA GLY A 10 17.35 5.52 -16.19
C GLY A 10 16.88 5.66 -14.75
N ALA A 11 17.35 6.68 -14.03
CA ALA A 11 16.94 6.97 -12.66
C ALA A 11 15.46 7.38 -12.58
N ALA A 12 15.01 8.29 -13.45
CA ALA A 12 13.62 8.74 -13.51
C ALA A 12 12.66 7.58 -13.80
N ARG A 13 13.01 6.71 -14.77
CA ARG A 13 12.22 5.51 -15.08
C ARG A 13 12.14 4.56 -13.88
N ARG A 14 13.25 4.36 -13.15
CA ARG A 14 13.28 3.48 -11.99
C ARG A 14 12.42 4.04 -10.84
N THR A 15 12.52 5.34 -10.58
CA THR A 15 11.67 6.03 -9.60
C THR A 15 10.20 5.88 -9.96
N LEU A 16 9.83 6.10 -11.23
CA LEU A 16 8.45 5.97 -11.69
C LEU A 16 7.91 4.55 -11.51
N LEU A 17 8.71 3.52 -11.85
CA LEU A 17 8.31 2.12 -11.70
C LEU A 17 8.11 1.71 -10.22
N VAL A 18 8.89 2.28 -9.31
CA VAL A 18 8.76 2.04 -7.86
C VAL A 18 7.62 2.86 -7.27
N ALA A 19 7.38 4.08 -7.75
CA ALA A 19 6.32 4.96 -7.25
C ALA A 19 4.92 4.52 -7.67
N ALA A 20 4.75 4.05 -8.91
CA ALA A 20 3.44 3.76 -9.49
C ALA A 20 2.55 2.84 -8.61
N PRO A 21 3.04 1.74 -8.02
CA PRO A 21 2.25 0.90 -7.12
C PRO A 21 1.70 1.63 -5.91
N PHE A 22 2.51 2.44 -5.24
CA PHE A 22 2.12 3.15 -4.02
C PHE A 22 1.17 4.31 -4.31
N VAL A 23 1.35 4.99 -5.44
CA VAL A 23 0.38 5.98 -5.93
C VAL A 23 -0.96 5.31 -6.23
N ALA A 24 -0.95 4.16 -6.92
CA ALA A 24 -2.18 3.41 -7.20
C ALA A 24 -2.89 2.96 -5.91
N GLY A 25 -2.13 2.45 -4.92
CA GLY A 25 -2.66 2.08 -3.62
C GLY A 25 -3.27 3.26 -2.86
N ALA A 26 -2.57 4.40 -2.82
CA ALA A 26 -3.07 5.62 -2.19
C ALA A 26 -4.35 6.13 -2.85
N VAL A 27 -4.43 6.11 -4.18
CA VAL A 27 -5.65 6.47 -4.93
C VAL A 27 -6.79 5.51 -4.61
N ALA A 28 -6.54 4.20 -4.57
CA ALA A 28 -7.56 3.21 -4.23
C ALA A 28 -8.14 3.45 -2.82
N VAL A 29 -7.28 3.73 -1.83
CA VAL A 29 -7.69 4.05 -0.46
C VAL A 29 -8.45 5.38 -0.40
N ALA A 30 -8.01 6.41 -1.14
CA ALA A 30 -8.72 7.68 -1.21
C ALA A 30 -10.12 7.53 -1.83
N LEU A 31 -10.25 6.74 -2.90
CA LEU A 31 -11.54 6.44 -3.52
C LEU A 31 -12.46 5.70 -2.54
N ALA A 32 -11.94 4.68 -1.85
CA ALA A 32 -12.71 3.96 -0.83
C ALA A 32 -13.14 4.89 0.31
N PHE A 33 -12.25 5.77 0.78
CA PHE A 33 -12.58 6.79 1.77
C PHE A 33 -13.70 7.70 1.29
N THR A 34 -13.64 8.23 0.06
CA THR A 34 -14.71 9.07 -0.48
C THR A 34 -16.05 8.33 -0.61
N ALA A 35 -16.01 7.05 -0.99
CA ALA A 35 -17.21 6.23 -1.14
C ALA A 35 -17.86 5.86 0.21
N LEU A 36 -17.05 5.78 1.27
CA LEU A 36 -17.50 5.40 2.62
C LEU A 36 -17.68 6.62 3.54
N HIS A 37 -17.30 7.81 3.09
CA HIS A 37 -17.18 9.01 3.92
C HIS A 37 -18.43 9.30 4.75
N ASP A 38 -19.61 9.25 4.11
CA ASP A 38 -20.88 9.59 4.77
C ASP A 38 -21.35 8.53 5.76
N ALA A 39 -20.80 7.32 5.68
CA ALA A 39 -21.05 6.22 6.59
C ALA A 39 -19.98 6.11 7.70
N LEU A 40 -18.93 6.93 7.68
CA LEU A 40 -17.88 6.86 8.68
C LEU A 40 -18.30 7.56 9.98
N PRO A 41 -18.03 6.95 11.15
CA PRO A 41 -18.23 7.61 12.42
C PRO A 41 -17.30 8.82 12.58
N SER A 42 -17.67 9.73 13.49
CA SER A 42 -16.87 10.94 13.79
C SER A 42 -15.43 10.64 14.26
N LYS A 43 -15.18 9.40 14.69
CA LYS A 43 -13.87 8.87 15.05
C LYS A 43 -13.69 7.44 14.53
N VAL A 44 -12.56 7.20 13.87
CA VAL A 44 -12.17 5.93 13.26
C VAL A 44 -11.04 5.33 14.07
N ALA A 45 -11.07 4.02 14.32
CA ALA A 45 -9.98 3.31 14.97
C ALA A 45 -8.74 3.35 14.07
N THR A 46 -7.57 3.68 14.60
CA THR A 46 -6.31 3.74 13.83
C THR A 46 -5.20 2.88 14.42
N HIS A 47 -5.45 2.24 15.56
CA HIS A 47 -4.51 1.32 16.18
C HIS A 47 -5.29 0.17 16.81
N PHE A 48 -4.91 -1.05 16.44
CA PHE A 48 -5.48 -2.29 16.95
C PHE A 48 -4.38 -3.05 17.69
N THR A 49 -4.72 -3.64 18.83
CA THR A 49 -3.83 -4.57 19.54
C THR A 49 -3.71 -5.89 18.79
N ALA A 50 -2.79 -6.74 19.20
CA ALA A 50 -2.68 -8.11 18.67
C ALA A 50 -3.96 -8.94 18.88
N ASP A 51 -4.78 -8.58 19.88
CA ASP A 51 -6.08 -9.18 20.14
C ASP A 51 -7.22 -8.56 19.29
N GLY A 52 -6.86 -7.66 18.37
CA GLY A 52 -7.77 -7.01 17.43
C GLY A 52 -8.56 -5.84 18.04
N THR A 53 -8.32 -5.46 19.30
CA THR A 53 -9.08 -4.38 19.96
C THR A 53 -8.53 -3.00 19.61
N ALA A 54 -9.42 -2.06 19.29
CA ALA A 54 -9.05 -0.68 18.99
C ALA A 54 -8.57 0.07 20.26
N THR A 55 -7.35 0.61 20.23
CA THR A 55 -6.76 1.37 21.36
C THR A 55 -6.55 2.85 21.06
N SER A 56 -6.68 3.28 19.81
CA SER A 56 -6.58 4.70 19.46
C SER A 56 -7.55 5.06 18.35
N PHE A 57 -8.19 6.22 18.51
CA PHE A 57 -9.19 6.74 17.60
C PHE A 57 -8.73 8.09 17.04
N SER A 58 -8.90 8.29 15.73
CA SER A 58 -8.57 9.55 15.04
C SER A 58 -9.76 10.02 14.22
N SER A 59 -9.78 11.30 13.82
CA SER A 59 -10.78 11.74 12.83
C SER A 59 -10.58 11.01 11.50
N PRO A 60 -11.65 10.80 10.69
CA PRO A 60 -11.54 10.17 9.38
C PRO A 60 -10.44 10.77 8.49
N GLY A 61 -10.34 12.11 8.45
CA GLY A 61 -9.28 12.81 7.70
C GLY A 61 -7.86 12.55 8.23
N SER A 62 -7.70 12.45 9.55
CA SER A 62 -6.40 12.09 10.15
C SER A 62 -6.03 10.63 9.86
N ALA A 63 -7.00 9.72 9.86
CA ALA A 63 -6.79 8.32 9.46
C ALA A 63 -6.32 8.24 8.01
N LEU A 64 -7.00 8.93 7.08
CA LEU A 64 -6.57 9.00 5.67
C LEU A 64 -5.15 9.56 5.53
N ALA A 65 -4.81 10.63 6.26
CA ALA A 65 -3.46 11.19 6.23
C ALA A 65 -2.39 10.18 6.70
N LYS A 66 -2.68 9.41 7.76
CA LYS A 66 -1.78 8.33 8.23
C LYS A 66 -1.63 7.21 7.19
N HIS A 67 -2.72 6.80 6.55
CA HIS A 67 -2.68 5.80 5.48
C HIS A 67 -1.82 6.27 4.30
N CYS A 68 -1.98 7.52 3.85
CA CYS A 68 -1.12 8.12 2.82
C CYS A 68 0.35 8.19 3.26
N LEU A 69 0.63 8.52 4.53
CA LEU A 69 1.99 8.56 5.07
C LEU A 69 2.66 7.18 5.01
N ILE A 70 1.93 6.09 5.27
CA ILE A 70 2.47 4.73 5.18
C ILE A 70 2.92 4.42 3.75
N PHE A 71 2.13 4.77 2.73
CA PHE A 71 2.56 4.61 1.33
C PHE A 71 3.81 5.44 1.00
N VAL A 72 3.97 6.63 1.58
CA VAL A 72 5.20 7.43 1.42
C VAL A 72 6.40 6.74 2.05
N ILE A 73 6.24 6.19 3.27
CA ILE A 73 7.32 5.46 3.96
C ILE A 73 7.73 4.22 3.16
N GLU A 74 6.77 3.42 2.70
CA GLU A 74 7.02 2.25 1.87
C GLU A 74 7.74 2.64 0.57
N PHE A 75 7.25 3.68 -0.11
CA PHE A 75 7.88 4.19 -1.33
C PHE A 75 9.34 4.59 -1.08
N VAL A 76 9.62 5.40 -0.07
CA VAL A 76 10.98 5.86 0.25
C VAL A 76 11.88 4.67 0.59
N GLY A 77 11.42 3.74 1.43
CA GLY A 77 12.20 2.55 1.79
C GLY A 77 12.55 1.68 0.58
N LEU A 78 11.58 1.47 -0.32
CA LEU A 78 11.78 0.66 -1.52
C LEU A 78 12.55 1.39 -2.60
N LEU A 79 12.50 2.72 -2.64
CA LEU A 79 13.33 3.54 -3.53
C LEU A 79 14.80 3.43 -3.14
N VAL A 80 15.12 3.51 -1.84
CA VAL A 80 16.48 3.27 -1.33
C VAL A 80 16.96 1.88 -1.74
N ALA A 81 16.14 0.84 -1.49
CA ALA A 81 16.47 -0.53 -1.90
C ALA A 81 16.67 -0.64 -3.43
N ALA A 82 15.88 0.07 -4.23
CA ALA A 82 16.06 0.14 -5.67
C ALA A 82 17.46 0.64 -6.01
N PHE A 83 17.90 1.78 -5.48
CA PHE A 83 19.21 2.32 -5.80
C PHE A 83 20.38 1.51 -5.22
N SER A 84 20.16 0.70 -4.19
CA SER A 84 21.19 -0.19 -3.62
C SER A 84 21.45 -1.48 -4.41
N ILE A 85 20.49 -1.94 -5.24
CA ILE A 85 20.66 -3.16 -6.04
C ILE A 85 21.65 -2.90 -7.20
N LYS A 86 22.85 -3.49 -7.13
CA LYS A 86 23.82 -3.57 -8.25
C LYS A 86 23.14 -4.16 -9.49
N HIS A 87 23.45 -3.64 -10.68
CA HIS A 87 22.80 -3.85 -12.00
C HIS A 87 22.64 -5.31 -12.49
N ARG A 88 21.97 -6.17 -11.72
CA ARG A 88 21.55 -7.50 -12.14
C ARG A 88 20.11 -7.38 -12.62
N THR A 89 19.89 -7.61 -13.91
CA THR A 89 18.61 -7.44 -14.61
C THR A 89 17.41 -8.13 -13.93
N GLY A 90 17.62 -9.24 -13.21
CA GLY A 90 16.58 -9.93 -12.44
C GLY A 90 16.14 -9.23 -11.14
N GLY A 91 17.00 -8.39 -10.55
CA GLY A 91 16.73 -7.72 -9.27
C GLY A 91 15.71 -6.60 -9.38
N GLN A 92 15.78 -5.81 -10.46
CA GLN A 92 14.81 -4.72 -10.70
C GLN A 92 13.39 -5.24 -10.93
N ARG A 93 13.24 -6.34 -11.66
CA ARG A 93 11.92 -6.94 -11.92
C ARG A 93 11.29 -7.49 -10.66
N SER A 94 12.06 -8.23 -9.86
CA SER A 94 11.58 -8.78 -8.59
C SER A 94 11.17 -7.67 -7.62
N LEU A 95 11.92 -6.57 -7.58
CA LEU A 95 11.59 -5.40 -6.78
C LEU A 95 10.26 -4.76 -7.20
N VAL A 96 10.03 -4.55 -8.51
CA VAL A 96 8.78 -3.95 -8.99
C VAL A 96 7.57 -4.84 -8.66
N VAL A 97 7.71 -6.16 -8.83
CA VAL A 97 6.66 -7.12 -8.44
C VAL A 97 6.39 -7.06 -6.93
N PHE A 98 7.45 -6.96 -6.12
CA PHE A 98 7.32 -6.79 -4.67
C PHE A 98 6.63 -5.47 -4.29
N CYS A 99 6.95 -4.35 -4.93
CA CYS A 99 6.27 -3.07 -4.69
C CYS A 99 4.77 -3.16 -4.99
N TRP A 100 4.37 -3.82 -6.09
CA TRP A 100 2.97 -4.07 -6.40
C TRP A 100 2.27 -4.95 -5.37
N ALA A 101 2.93 -6.01 -4.94
CA ALA A 101 2.41 -6.92 -3.93
C ALA A 101 2.18 -6.19 -2.59
N LEU A 102 3.20 -5.46 -2.13
CA LEU A 102 3.17 -4.70 -0.89
C LEU A 102 2.10 -3.62 -0.92
N ALA A 103 2.09 -2.78 -1.96
CA ALA A 103 1.10 -1.70 -2.09
C ALA A 103 -0.34 -2.24 -2.13
N SER A 104 -0.57 -3.40 -2.77
CA SER A 104 -1.90 -4.01 -2.85
C SER A 104 -2.34 -4.60 -1.50
N ALA A 105 -1.43 -5.25 -0.78
CA ALA A 105 -1.70 -5.75 0.57
C ALA A 105 -2.03 -4.59 1.53
N THR A 106 -1.22 -3.53 1.50
CA THR A 106 -1.41 -2.32 2.31
C THR A 106 -2.73 -1.62 1.99
N ALA A 107 -3.04 -1.42 0.70
CA ALA A 107 -4.31 -0.83 0.27
C ALA A 107 -5.52 -1.66 0.72
N TYR A 108 -5.47 -2.99 0.55
CA TYR A 108 -6.54 -3.87 1.04
C TYR A 108 -6.76 -3.73 2.54
N GLY A 109 -5.68 -3.75 3.33
CA GLY A 109 -5.76 -3.59 4.78
C GLY A 109 -6.46 -2.29 5.20
N PHE A 110 -6.11 -1.16 4.57
CA PHE A 110 -6.74 0.12 4.88
C PHE A 110 -8.20 0.20 4.42
N ILE A 111 -8.54 -0.39 3.27
CA ILE A 111 -9.93 -0.44 2.81
C ILE A 111 -10.77 -1.30 3.76
N ALA A 112 -10.26 -2.45 4.20
CA ALA A 112 -10.93 -3.32 5.16
C ALA A 112 -11.14 -2.61 6.50
N ASP A 113 -10.17 -1.82 6.97
CA ASP A 113 -10.31 -1.01 8.19
C ASP A 113 -11.39 0.08 8.07
N LEU A 114 -11.43 0.79 6.94
CA LEU A 114 -12.51 1.75 6.66
C LEU A 114 -13.88 1.07 6.64
N GLN A 115 -14.00 -0.12 6.04
CA GLN A 115 -15.25 -0.90 6.01
C GLN A 115 -15.64 -1.43 7.39
N ALA A 116 -14.69 -1.89 8.20
CA ALA A 116 -14.96 -2.32 9.56
C ALA A 116 -15.46 -1.14 10.42
N SER A 117 -14.92 0.05 10.15
CA SER A 117 -15.29 1.27 10.88
C SER A 117 -16.69 1.77 10.55
N THR A 118 -17.25 1.52 9.35
CA THR A 118 -18.65 1.89 9.04
C THR A 118 -19.67 1.00 9.76
N GLN A 119 -19.29 -0.20 10.18
CA GLN A 119 -20.16 -1.12 10.91
C GLN A 119 -20.18 -0.86 12.43
N SER A 120 -19.25 -0.04 12.92
CA SER A 120 -19.10 0.24 14.34
C SER A 120 -19.84 1.52 14.73
N SER A 121 -21.01 1.37 15.34
CA SER A 121 -21.85 2.48 15.82
C SER A 121 -21.33 3.05 17.14
N GLY A 122 -20.17 3.72 17.10
CA GLY A 122 -19.65 4.51 18.22
C GLY A 122 -19.09 3.70 19.39
N SER A 123 -17.81 3.94 19.70
CA SER A 123 -17.02 3.54 20.89
C SER A 123 -16.99 2.08 21.35
N GLN A 124 -17.82 1.17 20.86
CA GLN A 124 -17.76 -0.24 21.24
C GLN A 124 -17.20 -1.14 20.14
N ALA A 125 -16.01 -1.67 20.43
CA ALA A 125 -15.45 -2.91 19.89
C ALA A 125 -15.46 -3.06 18.36
N THR A 126 -14.80 -2.15 17.66
CA THR A 126 -14.25 -2.50 16.34
C THR A 126 -13.14 -3.51 16.57
N SER A 127 -13.48 -4.80 16.50
CA SER A 127 -12.49 -5.88 16.50
C SER A 127 -12.12 -6.18 15.07
N LEU A 128 -10.86 -5.95 14.70
CA LEU A 128 -10.34 -6.26 13.37
C LEU A 128 -9.78 -7.69 13.42
N PRO A 129 -10.45 -8.70 12.85
CA PRO A 129 -10.04 -10.08 13.01
C PRO A 129 -8.69 -10.32 12.32
N LEU A 130 -7.79 -11.06 12.97
CA LEU A 130 -6.44 -11.34 12.44
C LEU A 130 -6.44 -12.02 11.06
N TYR A 131 -7.54 -12.68 10.66
CA TYR A 131 -7.66 -13.24 9.31
C TYR A 131 -7.61 -12.18 8.21
N GLN A 132 -7.96 -10.92 8.49
CA GLN A 132 -7.87 -9.81 7.53
C GLN A 132 -6.42 -9.59 7.08
N LEU A 133 -5.45 -9.83 7.97
CA LEU A 133 -4.02 -9.81 7.63
C LEU A 133 -3.67 -10.95 6.69
N ALA A 134 -4.21 -12.16 6.92
CA ALA A 134 -4.00 -13.29 6.03
C ALA A 134 -4.60 -13.04 4.63
N ILE A 135 -5.76 -12.38 4.55
CA ILE A 135 -6.34 -11.98 3.26
C ILE A 135 -5.48 -10.90 2.60
N ALA A 136 -4.99 -9.91 3.34
CA ALA A 136 -4.09 -8.89 2.80
C ALA A 136 -2.83 -9.53 2.19
N VAL A 137 -2.22 -10.49 2.89
CA VAL A 137 -1.10 -11.28 2.37
C VAL A 137 -1.52 -12.06 1.12
N GLY A 138 -2.70 -12.69 1.13
CA GLY A 138 -3.26 -13.39 -0.02
C GLY A 138 -3.44 -12.50 -1.26
N VAL A 139 -3.96 -11.28 -1.08
CA VAL A 139 -4.08 -10.26 -2.14
C VAL A 139 -2.72 -9.88 -2.67
N GLY A 140 -1.74 -9.62 -1.79
CA GLY A 140 -0.37 -9.33 -2.18
C GLY A 140 0.27 -10.46 -3.00
N VAL A 141 0.09 -11.71 -2.57
CA VAL A 141 0.58 -12.90 -3.29
C VAL A 141 -0.11 -13.06 -4.65
N ALA A 142 -1.41 -12.83 -4.73
CA ALA A 142 -2.14 -12.91 -6.00
C ALA A 142 -1.65 -11.84 -7.00
N VAL A 143 -1.48 -10.61 -6.55
CA VAL A 143 -0.94 -9.52 -7.39
C VAL A 143 0.52 -9.80 -7.78
N ALA A 144 1.33 -10.32 -6.86
CA ALA A 144 2.69 -10.76 -7.17
C ALA A 144 2.71 -11.82 -8.27
N ALA A 145 1.86 -12.85 -8.17
CA ALA A 145 1.76 -13.92 -9.15
C ALA A 145 1.35 -13.37 -10.52
N ILE A 146 0.33 -12.50 -10.58
CA ILE A 146 -0.12 -11.85 -11.82
C ILE A 146 1.00 -11.01 -12.43
N GLY A 147 1.63 -10.14 -11.63
CA GLY A 147 2.74 -9.29 -12.08
C GLY A 147 3.94 -10.09 -12.57
N TRP A 148 4.24 -11.21 -11.91
CA TRP A 148 5.30 -12.13 -12.32
C TRP A 148 5.00 -12.81 -13.66
N VAL A 149 3.77 -13.30 -13.87
CA VAL A 149 3.34 -13.92 -15.13
C VAL A 149 3.34 -12.89 -16.27
N LEU A 150 2.77 -11.70 -16.06
CA LEU A 150 2.71 -10.64 -17.06
C LEU A 150 4.10 -10.17 -17.48
N SER A 151 5.02 -10.06 -16.54
CA SER A 151 6.41 -9.70 -16.83
C SER A 151 7.19 -10.82 -17.52
N ARG A 152 6.76 -12.09 -17.45
CA ARG A 152 7.42 -13.21 -18.17
C ARG A 152 7.05 -13.22 -19.65
N ARG A 153 5.85 -12.75 -19.98
CA ARG A 153 5.35 -12.70 -21.37
C ARG A 153 5.89 -11.52 -22.19
N ARG A 154 6.53 -10.54 -21.55
CA ARG A 154 7.10 -9.34 -22.20
C ARG A 154 8.62 -9.38 -22.36
N SER A 155 9.25 -10.50 -22.02
CA SER A 155 10.69 -10.75 -22.16
C SER A 155 10.93 -11.84 -23.18
#